data_AF-A0A2P7N280-F1
#
_entry.id   AF-A0A2P7N280-F1
#
_cell.length_a   1.000
_cell.length_b   1.000
_cell.length_c   1.000
_cell.angle_alpha   90.00
_cell.angle_beta   90.00
_cell.angle_gamma   90.00
#
_symmetry.space_group_name_H-M   'P 1'
#
loop_
_entity.id
_entity.type
_entity.pdbx_description
1 polymer ?
#
loop_
_entity_poly.entity_id
_entity_poly.type
_entity_poly.pdbx_seq_one_letter_code
_entity_poly.pdbx_strand_id
1 'polypeptide(L)'
;MVLSSASPVQERLRLRQPYPDFKVVVLDDDFNTFQHVVESLVRIIPGMLADKAWDLAHRIDGEGSAVVWCGPQEQAELYHQQLGAAGLTMAPLERA
;
A
#
# COMPACT_ATOMS: atom_id res chain seq x y z
N MET A 1 -43.49 -23.41 -11.33
CA MET A 1 -42.93 -22.59 -10.24
C MET A 1 -42.09 -23.51 -9.37
N VAL A 2 -40.78 -23.59 -9.60
CA VAL A 2 -39.86 -24.38 -8.77
C VAL A 2 -39.06 -23.43 -7.89
N LEU A 3 -39.38 -23.37 -6.60
CA LEU A 3 -38.60 -22.65 -5.62
C LEU A 3 -37.34 -23.49 -5.33
N SER A 4 -36.22 -23.13 -5.96
CA SER A 4 -34.91 -23.67 -5.60
C SER A 4 -34.51 -23.10 -4.25
N SER A 5 -34.61 -23.90 -3.19
CA SER A 5 -34.07 -23.57 -1.88
C SER A 5 -32.56 -23.82 -1.89
N ALA A 6 -31.77 -22.74 -1.93
CA ALA A 6 -30.35 -22.82 -1.64
C ALA A 6 -30.16 -23.27 -0.19
N SER A 7 -29.29 -24.27 0.03
CA SER A 7 -29.07 -24.89 1.34
C SER A 7 -28.17 -24.01 2.23
N PRO A 8 -28.37 -23.98 3.57
CA PRO A 8 -27.66 -23.09 4.50
C PRO A 8 -26.13 -23.32 4.60
N VAL A 9 -25.62 -24.39 3.99
CA VAL A 9 -24.18 -24.70 3.92
C VAL A 9 -23.44 -23.78 2.93
N GLN A 10 -24.10 -23.34 1.85
CA GLN A 10 -23.47 -22.49 0.83
C GLN A 10 -23.26 -21.05 1.30
N GLU A 11 -24.09 -20.57 2.23
CA GLU A 11 -24.00 -19.20 2.77
C GLU A 11 -22.80 -19.03 3.71
N ARG A 12 -22.42 -20.07 4.45
CA ARG A 12 -21.25 -20.05 5.35
C ARG A 12 -19.90 -19.99 4.61
N LEU A 13 -19.87 -20.39 3.34
CA LEU A 13 -18.66 -20.33 2.50
C LEU A 13 -18.41 -18.95 1.90
N ARG A 14 -19.41 -18.05 1.87
CA ARG A 14 -19.25 -16.67 1.37
C ARG A 14 -18.69 -15.67 2.39
N LEU A 15 -18.47 -16.10 3.63
CA LEU A 15 -18.04 -15.23 4.74
C LEU A 15 -16.52 -15.19 4.96
N ARG A 16 -15.71 -15.76 4.07
CA ARG A 16 -14.25 -15.84 4.22
C ARG A 16 -13.49 -15.46 2.96
N GLN A 17 -13.95 -14.43 2.23
CA GLN A 17 -12.97 -13.75 1.38
C GLN A 17 -12.03 -12.99 2.32
N PRO A 18 -10.71 -13.21 2.25
CA PRO A 18 -9.77 -12.33 2.93
C PRO A 18 -10.08 -10.91 2.45
N TYR A 19 -10.15 -9.95 3.38
CA TYR A 19 -10.27 -8.55 3.00
C TYR A 19 -9.14 -8.24 2.02
N PRO A 20 -9.43 -7.58 0.87
CA PRO A 20 -8.40 -7.31 -0.11
C PRO A 20 -7.35 -6.40 0.53
N ASP A 21 -6.09 -6.78 0.38
CA ASP A 21 -4.99 -5.89 0.73
C ASP A 21 -4.92 -4.74 -0.27
N PHE A 22 -4.29 -3.66 0.14
CA PHE A 22 -4.05 -2.46 -0.65
C PHE A 22 -2.56 -2.15 -0.66
N LYS A 23 -2.09 -1.61 -1.79
CA LYS A 23 -0.71 -1.22 -2.01
C LYS A 23 -0.55 0.28 -1.81
N VAL A 24 0.47 0.66 -1.04
CA VAL A 24 0.94 2.05 -0.95
C VAL A 24 2.12 2.20 -1.89
N VAL A 25 1.98 3.07 -2.88
CA VAL A 25 2.96 3.27 -3.95
C VAL A 25 3.45 4.71 -3.93
N VAL A 26 4.77 4.87 -3.86
CA VAL A 26 5.45 6.17 -4.02
C VAL A 26 5.90 6.29 -5.47
N LEU A 27 5.67 7.46 -6.04
CA LEU A 27 6.05 7.82 -7.40
C LEU A 27 7.34 8.64 -7.39
N ASP A 28 8.07 8.55 -8.48
CA ASP A 28 9.22 9.40 -8.75
C ASP A 28 8.80 10.86 -8.99
N ASP A 29 9.68 11.79 -8.61
CA ASP A 29 9.52 13.22 -8.85
C ASP A 29 10.85 13.98 -8.82
N ASP A 30 10.86 15.18 -9.41
CA ASP A 30 12.06 16.01 -9.55
C ASP A 30 12.37 16.88 -8.30
N PHE A 31 11.64 16.72 -7.19
CA PHE A 31 11.71 17.63 -6.03
C PHE A 31 12.28 16.95 -4.78
N ASN A 32 11.96 15.68 -4.56
CA ASN A 32 12.34 14.93 -3.38
C ASN A 32 13.74 14.30 -3.55
N THR A 33 14.61 14.52 -2.56
CA THR A 33 15.92 13.85 -2.53
C THR A 33 15.79 12.42 -2.02
N PHE A 34 16.72 11.53 -2.39
CA PHE A 34 16.77 10.17 -1.84
C PHE A 34 16.76 10.16 -0.32
N GLN A 35 17.51 11.06 0.32
CA GLN A 35 17.54 11.17 1.78
C GLN A 35 16.16 11.48 2.37
N HIS A 36 15.43 12.45 1.79
CA HIS A 36 14.08 12.79 2.24
C HIS A 36 13.10 11.62 2.08
N VAL A 37 13.16 10.90 0.95
CA VAL A 37 12.35 9.70 0.71
C VAL A 37 12.65 8.65 1.77
N VAL A 38 13.92 8.35 2.01
CA VAL A 38 14.36 7.35 3.00
C VAL A 38 13.89 7.71 4.41
N GLU A 39 14.13 8.95 4.85
CA GLU A 39 13.73 9.43 6.18
C GLU A 39 12.21 9.35 6.36
N SER A 40 11.44 9.71 5.33
CA SER A 40 9.98 9.61 5.33
C SER A 40 9.49 8.17 5.45
N LEU A 41 10.08 7.25 4.68
CA LEU A 41 9.72 5.83 4.71
C LEU A 41 10.03 5.18 6.06
N VAL A 42 11.22 5.41 6.61
CA VAL A 42 11.63 4.87 7.92
C VAL A 42 10.76 5.43 9.06
N ARG A 43 10.36 6.70 8.95
CA ARG A 43 9.54 7.36 9.98
C ARG A 43 8.10 6.88 9.99
N ILE A 44 7.49 6.68 8.83
CA ILE A 44 6.03 6.47 8.69
C ILE A 44 5.69 4.98 8.61
N ILE A 45 6.50 4.19 7.90
CA ILE A 45 6.19 2.77 7.69
C ILE A 45 6.77 1.94 8.84
N PRO A 46 5.94 1.26 9.64
CA PRO A 46 6.42 0.47 10.77
C PRO A 46 7.31 -0.68 10.29
N GLY A 47 8.47 -0.83 10.92
CA GLY A 47 9.44 -1.88 10.59
C GLY A 47 10.25 -1.63 9.32
N MET A 48 10.14 -0.44 8.70
CA MET A 48 10.99 -0.07 7.59
C MET A 48 12.42 0.19 8.08
N LEU A 49 13.38 -0.55 7.50
CA LEU A 49 14.81 -0.38 7.79
C LEU A 49 15.43 0.60 6.79
N ALA A 50 16.44 1.36 7.24
CA ALA A 50 17.11 2.36 6.41
C ALA A 50 17.66 1.77 5.11
N ASP A 51 18.35 0.62 5.16
CA ASP A 51 18.91 -0.03 3.98
C ASP A 51 17.83 -0.38 2.94
N LYS A 52 16.71 -0.94 3.40
CA LYS A 52 15.56 -1.25 2.54
C LYS A 52 14.91 0.02 1.97
N ALA A 53 14.83 1.08 2.76
CA ALA A 53 14.31 2.36 2.31
C ALA A 53 15.22 2.99 1.23
N TRP A 54 16.54 2.83 1.35
CA TRP A 54 17.49 3.25 0.32
C TRP A 54 17.31 2.45 -0.97
N ASP A 55 17.13 1.13 -0.89
CA ASP A 55 16.85 0.31 -2.07
C ASP A 55 15.54 0.75 -2.76
N LEU A 56 14.50 1.04 -1.97
CA LEU A 56 13.23 1.56 -2.49
C LEU A 56 13.38 2.93 -3.13
N ALA A 57 14.17 3.83 -2.53
CA ALA A 57 14.38 5.17 -3.07
C ALA A 57 15.09 5.13 -4.44
N HIS A 58 16.12 4.29 -4.59
CA HIS A 58 16.76 4.07 -5.91
C HIS A 58 15.81 3.43 -6.91
N ARG A 59 14.93 2.53 -6.45
CA ARG A 59 13.93 1.91 -7.31
C ARG A 59 12.88 2.91 -7.79
N ILE A 60 12.45 3.84 -6.92
CA ILE A 60 11.51 4.89 -7.29
C ILE A 60 12.10 5.74 -8.41
N ASP A 61 13.32 6.26 -8.23
CA ASP A 61 14.04 7.06 -9.23
C ASP A 61 14.29 6.29 -10.54
N GLY A 62 14.71 5.02 -10.45
CA GLY A 62 15.05 4.22 -11.63
C GLY A 62 13.87 3.60 -12.39
N GLU A 63 12.78 3.24 -11.70
CA GLU A 63 11.60 2.56 -12.26
C GLU A 63 10.36 3.47 -12.33
N GLY A 64 10.45 4.70 -11.85
CA GLY A 64 9.37 5.68 -11.77
C GLY A 64 8.39 5.49 -10.60
N SER A 65 8.42 4.35 -9.91
CA SER A 65 7.60 4.09 -8.73
C SER A 65 8.02 2.83 -7.96
N ALA A 66 7.61 2.71 -6.70
CA ALA A 66 7.74 1.46 -5.95
C ALA A 66 6.60 1.27 -4.92
N VAL A 67 6.21 0.00 -4.72
CA VAL A 67 5.34 -0.39 -3.60
C VAL A 67 6.17 -0.38 -2.32
N VAL A 68 5.84 0.52 -1.40
CA VAL A 68 6.58 0.68 -0.13
C VAL A 68 5.90 -0.07 1.02
N TRP A 69 4.60 -0.36 0.91
CA TRP A 69 3.84 -1.10 1.91
C TRP A 69 2.62 -1.80 1.29
N CYS A 70 2.17 -2.90 1.90
CA CYS A 70 0.97 -3.64 1.51
C CYS A 70 0.25 -4.21 2.75
N GLY A 71 -1.08 -4.18 2.76
CA GLY A 71 -1.89 -4.74 3.85
C GLY A 71 -3.32 -4.18 3.89
N PRO A 72 -4.01 -4.22 5.05
CA PRO A 72 -5.39 -3.79 5.17
C PRO A 72 -5.63 -2.33 4.75
N GLN A 73 -6.80 -2.07 4.16
CA GLN A 73 -7.17 -0.76 3.61
C GLN A 73 -6.96 0.40 4.57
N GLU A 74 -7.43 0.28 5.82
CA GLU A 74 -7.33 1.35 6.83
C GLU A 74 -5.89 1.79 7.09
N GLN A 75 -4.96 0.83 7.17
CA GLN A 75 -3.54 1.10 7.35
C GLN A 75 -2.92 1.68 6.07
N ALA A 76 -3.30 1.16 4.90
CA ALA A 76 -2.85 1.69 3.61
C ALA A 76 -3.22 3.16 3.46
N GLU A 77 -4.48 3.52 3.79
CA GLU A 77 -5.00 4.88 3.79
C GLU A 77 -4.23 5.78 4.75
N LEU A 78 -4.00 5.31 5.98
CA LEU A 78 -3.24 6.06 6.97
C LEU A 78 -1.80 6.36 6.49
N TYR A 79 -1.08 5.36 6.00
CA TYR A 79 0.30 5.54 5.55
C TYR A 79 0.39 6.37 4.28
N HIS A 80 -0.54 6.18 3.34
CA HIS A 80 -0.64 6.99 2.13
C HIS A 80 -0.82 8.48 2.46
N GLN A 81 -1.75 8.80 3.36
CA GLN A 81 -2.00 10.17 3.81
C GLN A 81 -0.78 10.77 4.51
N GLN A 82 -0.10 10.01 5.37
CA GLN A 82 1.08 10.51 6.09
C GLN A 82 2.27 10.76 5.15
N LEU A 83 2.52 9.86 4.19
CA LEU A 83 3.59 10.03 3.20
C LEU A 83 3.30 11.21 2.26
N GLY A 84 2.06 11.38 1.81
CA GLY A 84 1.65 12.56 1.05
C GLY A 84 1.78 13.85 1.85
N ALA A 85 1.43 13.84 3.14
CA ALA A 85 1.62 14.99 4.04
C ALA A 85 3.11 15.32 4.30
N ALA A 86 4.01 14.34 4.16
CA ALA A 86 5.45 14.53 4.19
C ALA A 86 6.02 15.08 2.86
N GLY A 87 5.17 15.30 1.86
CA GLY A 87 5.54 15.85 0.56
C GLY A 87 5.98 14.82 -0.48
N LEU A 88 5.79 13.51 -0.22
CA LEU A 88 6.05 12.49 -1.23
C LEU A 88 4.95 12.45 -2.29
N THR A 89 5.34 12.17 -3.52
CA THR A 89 4.41 11.96 -4.63
C THR A 89 3.82 10.56 -4.53
N MET A 90 2.50 10.46 -4.39
CA MET A 90 1.81 9.19 -4.14
C MET A 90 0.92 8.78 -5.31
N ALA A 91 0.94 7.49 -5.65
CA ALA A 91 -0.05 6.92 -6.56
C ALA A 91 -1.42 6.77 -5.86
N PRO A 92 -2.53 6.66 -6.59
CA PRO A 92 -3.81 6.25 -6.02
C PRO A 92 -3.70 4.92 -5.28
N LEU A 93 -4.46 4.74 -4.19
CA LEU A 93 -4.51 3.46 -3.49
C LEU A 93 -5.19 2.41 -4.36
N GLU A 94 -4.46 1.32 -4.61
CA GLU A 94 -4.92 0.21 -5.44
C GLU A 94 -5.03 -1.07 -4.61
N ARG A 95 -6.02 -1.91 -4.96
CA ARG A 95 -6.13 -3.26 -4.41
C ARG A 95 -4.96 -4.12 -4.90
N ALA A 96 -4.43 -4.94 -3.99
CA ALA A 96 -3.24 -5.75 -4.21
C ALA A 96 -3.47 -6.94 -5.14
#